data_AF-A0AAW9Q8Q0-F1
#
_entry.id   AF-A0AAW9Q8Q0-F1
#
_cell.length_a   1.000
_cell.length_b   1.000
_cell.length_c   1.000
_cell.angle_alpha   90.00
_cell.angle_beta   90.00
_cell.angle_gamma   90.00
#
_symmetry.space_group_name_H-M   'P 1'
#
loop_
_entity.id
_entity.type
_entity.pdbx_description
1 polymer ?
#
loop_
_entity_poly.entity_id
_entity_poly.type
_entity_poly.pdbx_seq_one_letter_code
_entity_poly.pdbx_strand_id
1 'polypeptide(L)'
;MTDPQRTTPQLIEDIQALITEIQQLYCHDEIPWIIGYSGGKDSTTTLQLVWQALQQLPTEQRTKQVYVITTDTRVENPIVATWVKRSIANMQTAAIEQGLPIESHLLFPDVKDTFWVNLIGKGYPAPRNGFRWCTERLKIKPSNQFVQNIVRAKGEVIIVLVQQGGNRATL
;
A
#
# COMPACT_ATOMS: atom_id res chain seq x y z
N MET A 1 4.14 28.07 -14.48
CA MET A 1 4.59 27.29 -15.65
C MET A 1 3.84 25.98 -15.60
N THR A 2 2.82 25.82 -16.43
CA THR A 2 2.09 24.55 -16.59
C THR A 2 3.02 23.56 -17.25
N ASP A 3 3.34 22.48 -16.56
CA ASP A 3 3.99 21.30 -17.15
C ASP A 3 3.23 20.93 -18.44
N PRO A 4 3.87 20.82 -19.62
CA PRO A 4 3.17 20.43 -20.83
C PRO A 4 2.43 19.13 -20.59
N GLN A 5 1.10 19.15 -20.78
CA GLN A 5 0.28 17.95 -20.64
C GLN A 5 0.80 16.89 -21.62
N ARG A 6 1.28 15.76 -21.08
CA ARG A 6 1.74 14.63 -21.89
C ARG A 6 0.64 14.18 -22.83
N THR A 7 1.01 13.82 -24.06
CA THR A 7 0.06 13.22 -25.00
C THR A 7 -0.27 11.78 -24.59
N THR A 8 -1.44 11.26 -24.97
CA THR A 8 -1.84 9.89 -24.65
C THR A 8 -0.81 8.83 -25.10
N PRO A 9 -0.21 8.91 -26.30
CA PRO A 9 0.82 7.95 -26.71
C PRO A 9 2.06 7.97 -25.82
N GLN A 10 2.53 9.16 -25.44
CA GLN A 10 3.68 9.31 -24.54
C GLN A 10 3.41 8.70 -23.16
N LEU A 11 2.20 8.90 -22.63
CA LEU A 11 1.81 8.29 -21.36
C LEU A 11 1.85 6.75 -21.42
N ILE A 12 1.42 6.15 -22.54
CA ILE A 12 1.45 4.70 -22.70
C ILE A 12 2.89 4.18 -22.72
N GLU A 13 3.78 4.87 -23.44
CA GLU A 13 5.21 4.54 -23.49
C GLU A 13 5.86 4.65 -22.10
N ASP A 14 5.57 5.74 -21.36
CA ASP A 14 6.03 5.92 -19.98
C ASP A 14 5.56 4.75 -19.07
N ILE A 15 4.30 4.34 -19.18
CA ILE A 15 3.75 3.22 -18.39
C ILE A 15 4.46 1.91 -18.73
N GLN A 16 4.74 1.64 -20.01
CA GLN A 16 5.48 0.44 -20.43
C GLN A 16 6.92 0.43 -19.91
N ALA A 17 7.59 1.58 -19.94
CA ALA A 17 8.91 1.74 -19.36
C ALA A 17 8.90 1.47 -17.84
N LEU A 18 7.91 2.04 -17.13
CA LEU A 18 7.73 1.80 -15.68
C LEU A 18 7.44 0.33 -15.36
N ILE A 19 6.60 -0.33 -16.16
CA ILE A 19 6.32 -1.76 -16.00
C ILE A 19 7.61 -2.57 -16.14
N THR A 20 8.43 -2.26 -17.14
CA THR A 20 9.72 -2.94 -17.37
C THR A 20 10.69 -2.71 -16.21
N GLU A 21 10.78 -1.48 -15.70
CA GLU A 21 11.60 -1.15 -14.54
C GLU A 21 11.15 -1.91 -13.28
N ILE A 22 9.84 -1.97 -13.04
CA ILE A 22 9.27 -2.73 -11.90
C ILE A 22 9.61 -4.22 -12.02
N GLN A 23 9.53 -4.81 -13.23
CA GLN A 23 9.90 -6.21 -13.46
C GLN A 23 11.38 -6.45 -13.15
N GLN A 24 12.27 -5.57 -13.61
CA GLN A 24 13.70 -5.68 -13.36
C GLN A 24 14.01 -5.62 -11.85
N LEU A 25 13.42 -4.65 -11.14
CA LEU A 25 13.56 -4.53 -9.69
C LEU A 25 12.98 -5.73 -8.95
N TYR A 26 11.84 -6.23 -9.41
CA TYR A 26 11.20 -7.41 -8.81
C TYR A 26 12.07 -8.66 -8.97
N CYS A 27 12.69 -8.88 -10.13
CA CYS A 27 13.54 -10.05 -10.38
C CYS A 27 14.99 -9.90 -9.87
N HIS A 28 15.39 -8.74 -9.34
CA HIS A 28 16.76 -8.47 -8.92
C HIS A 28 17.18 -9.20 -7.63
N ASP A 29 16.22 -9.47 -6.76
CA ASP A 29 16.42 -10.07 -5.43
C ASP A 29 15.16 -10.86 -5.03
N GLU A 30 15.17 -11.48 -3.85
CA GLU A 30 14.04 -12.23 -3.29
C GLU A 30 13.39 -11.52 -2.08
N ILE A 31 13.74 -10.24 -1.84
CA ILE A 31 13.27 -9.47 -0.69
C ILE A 31 11.79 -9.14 -0.87
N PRO A 32 10.90 -9.52 0.07
CA PRO A 32 9.47 -9.31 -0.07
C PRO A 32 9.11 -7.82 -0.12
N TRP A 33 8.10 -7.49 -0.91
CA TRP A 33 7.61 -6.11 -1.04
C TRP A 33 6.37 -5.87 -0.18
N ILE A 34 6.24 -4.68 0.39
CA ILE A 34 5.07 -4.23 1.12
C ILE A 34 4.53 -2.96 0.45
N ILE A 35 3.28 -3.01 -0.02
CA ILE A 35 2.57 -1.90 -0.65
C ILE A 35 1.48 -1.40 0.31
N GLY A 36 1.55 -0.13 0.69
CA GLY A 36 0.50 0.53 1.45
C GLY A 36 -0.70 0.89 0.56
N TYR A 37 -1.84 0.22 0.75
CA TYR A 37 -3.08 0.48 0.03
C TYR A 37 -4.08 1.27 0.88
N SER A 38 -4.56 2.41 0.37
CA SER A 38 -5.55 3.25 1.05
C SER A 38 -6.89 3.34 0.32
N GLY A 39 -6.99 2.76 -0.87
CA GLY A 39 -8.13 2.99 -1.77
C GLY A 39 -8.11 4.34 -2.49
N GLY A 40 -7.12 5.19 -2.24
CA GLY A 40 -6.93 6.43 -2.97
C GLY A 40 -6.26 6.23 -4.33
N LYS A 41 -6.29 7.26 -5.17
CA LYS A 41 -5.73 7.25 -6.53
C LYS A 41 -4.27 6.79 -6.57
N ASP A 42 -3.43 7.35 -5.70
CA ASP A 42 -1.97 7.14 -5.75
C ASP A 42 -1.62 5.69 -5.38
N SER A 43 -2.13 5.20 -4.25
CA SER A 43 -1.91 3.82 -3.83
C SER A 43 -2.54 2.80 -4.79
N THR A 44 -3.65 3.16 -5.44
CA THR A 44 -4.31 2.29 -6.43
C THR A 44 -3.47 2.21 -7.70
N THR A 45 -2.93 3.34 -8.18
CA THR A 45 -2.04 3.38 -9.35
C THR A 45 -0.78 2.56 -9.11
N THR A 46 -0.12 2.71 -7.95
CA THR A 46 1.07 1.89 -7.64
C THR A 46 0.78 0.42 -7.60
N LEU A 47 -0.31 0.03 -6.92
CA LEU A 47 -0.69 -1.37 -6.88
C LEU A 47 -1.00 -1.89 -8.29
N GLN A 48 -1.72 -1.12 -9.11
CA GLN A 48 -2.02 -1.47 -10.51
C GLN A 48 -0.75 -1.67 -11.34
N LEU A 49 0.23 -0.77 -11.23
CA LEU A 49 1.50 -0.89 -11.96
C LEU A 49 2.28 -2.14 -11.56
N VAL A 50 2.38 -2.42 -10.25
CA VAL A 50 3.03 -3.65 -9.77
C VAL A 50 2.26 -4.88 -10.23
N TRP A 51 0.93 -4.87 -10.10
CA TRP A 51 0.07 -5.98 -10.52
C TRP A 51 0.25 -6.30 -12.01
N GLN A 52 0.21 -5.28 -12.86
CA GLN A 52 0.41 -5.43 -14.31
C GLN A 52 1.81 -5.94 -14.64
N ALA A 53 2.84 -5.42 -13.97
CA ALA A 53 4.22 -5.89 -14.14
C ALA A 53 4.35 -7.39 -13.82
N LEU A 54 3.81 -7.85 -12.70
CA LEU A 54 3.86 -9.26 -12.31
C LEU A 54 3.01 -10.15 -13.22
N GLN A 55 1.85 -9.68 -13.65
CA GLN A 55 0.97 -10.42 -14.57
C GLN A 55 1.64 -10.66 -15.93
N GLN A 56 2.51 -9.74 -16.37
CA GLN A 56 3.26 -9.85 -17.63
C GLN A 56 4.54 -10.71 -17.51
N LEU A 57 4.97 -11.06 -16.29
CA LEU A 57 6.10 -11.97 -16.09
C LEU A 57 5.70 -13.43 -16.33
N PRO A 58 6.62 -14.29 -16.83
CA PRO A 58 6.45 -15.74 -16.81
C PRO A 58 6.18 -16.24 -15.39
N THR A 59 5.36 -17.28 -15.24
CA THR A 59 4.91 -17.77 -13.93
C THR A 59 6.09 -18.21 -13.06
N GLU A 60 7.14 -18.72 -13.70
CA GLU A 60 8.37 -19.22 -13.07
C GLU A 60 9.19 -18.09 -12.41
N GLN A 61 9.02 -16.84 -12.87
CA GLN A 61 9.72 -15.68 -12.32
C GLN A 61 8.93 -15.01 -11.20
N ARG A 62 7.69 -15.44 -10.93
CA ARG A 62 6.81 -14.84 -9.91
C ARG A 62 7.07 -15.44 -8.52
N THR A 63 8.31 -15.36 -8.04
CA THR A 63 8.77 -16.04 -6.82
C THR A 63 8.64 -15.17 -5.56
N LYS A 64 8.90 -13.88 -5.68
CA LYS A 64 8.93 -12.92 -4.57
C LYS A 64 7.52 -12.55 -4.07
N GLN A 65 7.31 -12.69 -2.77
CA GLN A 65 6.05 -12.33 -2.13
C GLN A 65 5.83 -10.81 -2.11
N VAL A 66 4.64 -10.37 -2.48
CA VAL A 66 4.17 -8.98 -2.38
C VAL A 66 3.00 -8.91 -1.40
N TYR A 67 3.13 -8.10 -0.37
CA TYR A 67 2.10 -7.86 0.64
C TYR A 67 1.40 -6.52 0.38
N VAL A 68 0.09 -6.54 0.25
CA VAL A 68 -0.74 -5.33 0.14
C VAL A 68 -1.42 -5.10 1.48
N ILE A 69 -1.06 -4.02 2.17
CA ILE A 69 -1.59 -3.75 3.51
C ILE A 69 -2.52 -2.54 3.50
N THR A 70 -3.63 -2.64 4.22
CA THR A 70 -4.50 -1.50 4.53
C THR A 70 -4.91 -1.55 5.99
N THR A 71 -5.17 -0.40 6.61
CA THR A 71 -5.56 -0.35 8.02
C THR A 71 -6.99 0.13 8.16
N ASP A 72 -7.85 -0.67 8.79
CA ASP A 72 -9.21 -0.29 9.21
C ASP A 72 -9.12 0.43 10.55
N THR A 73 -9.30 1.75 10.55
CA THR A 73 -9.23 2.55 11.78
C THR A 73 -10.49 2.46 12.62
N ARG A 74 -11.54 1.78 12.13
CA ARG A 74 -12.87 1.62 12.71
C ARG A 74 -13.63 2.92 12.94
N VAL A 75 -13.23 3.98 12.23
CA VAL A 75 -13.87 5.31 12.29
C VAL A 75 -14.21 5.87 10.92
N GLU A 76 -13.91 5.12 9.86
CA GLU A 76 -14.32 5.43 8.50
C GLU A 76 -15.84 5.35 8.35
N ASN A 77 -16.36 6.07 7.34
CA ASN A 77 -17.75 5.93 6.94
C ASN A 77 -18.04 4.44 6.60
N PRO A 78 -19.14 3.84 7.10
CA PRO A 78 -19.48 2.44 6.85
C PRO A 78 -19.47 2.03 5.37
N ILE A 79 -19.87 2.94 4.48
CA ILE A 79 -19.86 2.72 3.02
C ILE A 79 -18.42 2.56 2.53
N VAL A 80 -17.53 3.46 2.95
CA VAL A 80 -16.11 3.42 2.60
C VAL A 80 -15.43 2.18 3.19
N ALA A 81 -15.70 1.87 4.47
CA ALA A 81 -15.16 0.68 5.12
C ALA A 81 -15.57 -0.61 4.40
N THR A 82 -16.84 -0.70 4.00
CA THR A 82 -17.36 -1.85 3.23
C THR A 82 -16.69 -1.96 1.87
N TRP A 83 -16.51 -0.84 1.17
CA TRP A 83 -15.83 -0.81 -0.12
C TRP A 83 -14.37 -1.26 -0.01
N VAL A 84 -13.61 -0.77 0.98
CA VAL A 84 -12.21 -1.18 1.20
C VAL A 84 -12.13 -2.68 1.51
N LYS A 85 -13.01 -3.20 2.38
CA LYS A 85 -13.07 -4.63 2.71
C LYS A 85 -13.34 -5.49 1.47
N ARG A 86 -14.29 -5.07 0.63
CA ARG A 86 -14.57 -5.74 -0.65
C ARG A 86 -13.38 -5.65 -1.60
N SER A 87 -12.71 -4.51 -1.68
CA SER A 87 -11.53 -4.33 -2.52
C SER A 87 -10.42 -5.30 -2.14
N ILE A 88 -10.11 -5.43 -0.85
CA ILE A 88 -9.13 -6.39 -0.32
C ILE A 88 -9.53 -7.83 -0.63
N ALA A 89 -10.78 -8.21 -0.38
CA ALA A 89 -11.27 -9.55 -0.72
C ALA A 89 -11.15 -9.86 -2.21
N ASN A 90 -11.53 -8.90 -3.07
CA ASN A 90 -11.42 -9.04 -4.52
C ASN A 90 -9.97 -9.16 -4.99
N MET A 91 -9.05 -8.39 -4.39
CA MET A 91 -7.62 -8.51 -4.66
C MET A 91 -7.12 -9.90 -4.29
N GLN A 92 -7.48 -10.42 -3.11
CA GLN A 92 -7.06 -11.77 -2.70
C GLN A 92 -7.53 -12.83 -3.71
N THR A 93 -8.80 -12.79 -4.10
CA THR A 93 -9.37 -13.73 -5.08
C THR A 93 -8.66 -13.60 -6.43
N ALA A 94 -8.52 -12.38 -6.95
CA ALA A 94 -7.90 -12.13 -8.24
C ALA A 94 -6.41 -12.54 -8.28
N ALA A 95 -5.68 -12.36 -7.19
CA ALA A 95 -4.27 -12.79 -7.10
C ALA A 95 -4.16 -14.31 -7.21
N ILE A 96 -5.04 -15.05 -6.52
CA ILE A 96 -5.09 -16.52 -6.58
C ILE A 96 -5.45 -16.99 -7.99
N GLU A 97 -6.53 -16.45 -8.58
CA GLU A 97 -7.01 -16.81 -9.92
C GLU A 97 -5.95 -16.56 -11.00
N GLN A 98 -5.12 -15.52 -10.83
CA GLN A 98 -4.10 -15.13 -11.80
C GLN A 98 -2.71 -15.72 -11.49
N GLY A 99 -2.57 -16.50 -10.42
CA GLY A 99 -1.29 -17.06 -9.99
C GLY A 99 -0.25 -15.98 -9.69
N LEU A 100 -0.66 -14.91 -8.99
CA LEU A 100 0.21 -13.83 -8.56
C LEU A 100 0.62 -14.02 -7.10
N PRO A 101 1.89 -13.78 -6.74
CA PRO A 101 2.39 -13.88 -5.36
C PRO A 101 2.02 -12.61 -4.58
N ILE A 102 0.74 -12.24 -4.62
CA ILE A 102 0.19 -11.05 -3.96
C ILE A 102 -0.75 -11.51 -2.83
N GLU A 103 -0.47 -11.06 -1.61
CA GLU A 103 -1.31 -11.32 -0.43
C GLU A 103 -1.78 -10.00 0.16
N SER A 104 -3.08 -9.89 0.40
CA SER A 104 -3.70 -8.67 0.92
C SER A 104 -4.10 -8.81 2.39
N HIS A 105 -3.76 -7.81 3.21
CA HIS A 105 -3.98 -7.83 4.65
C HIS A 105 -4.74 -6.59 5.13
N LEU A 106 -5.81 -6.85 5.89
CA LEU A 106 -6.52 -5.83 6.64
C LEU A 106 -5.97 -5.77 8.07
N LEU A 107 -5.31 -4.67 8.40
CA LEU A 107 -4.71 -4.41 9.69
C LEU A 107 -5.68 -3.65 10.60
N PHE A 108 -5.50 -3.81 11.91
CA PHE A 108 -6.30 -3.14 12.92
C PHE A 108 -5.42 -2.56 14.02
N PRO A 109 -5.80 -1.42 14.63
CA PRO A 109 -5.17 -0.94 15.84
C PRO A 109 -5.43 -1.89 17.01
N ASP A 110 -4.42 -2.03 17.88
CA ASP A 110 -4.60 -2.64 19.20
C ASP A 110 -5.80 -2.01 19.91
N VAL A 111 -6.56 -2.80 20.68
CA VAL A 111 -7.76 -2.31 21.38
C VAL A 111 -7.48 -1.05 22.20
N LYS A 112 -6.35 -1.01 22.91
CA LYS A 112 -5.88 0.14 23.71
C LYS A 112 -5.64 1.41 22.87
N ASP A 113 -5.38 1.25 21.58
CA ASP A 113 -5.04 2.29 20.62
C ASP A 113 -6.22 2.67 19.71
N THR A 114 -7.37 1.97 19.81
CA THR A 114 -8.61 2.31 19.09
C THR A 114 -9.12 3.71 19.44
N PHE A 115 -9.85 4.32 18.50
CA PHE A 115 -10.31 5.69 18.61
C PHE A 115 -11.17 5.94 19.87
N TRP A 116 -12.20 5.13 20.08
CA TRP A 116 -13.13 5.31 21.19
C TRP A 116 -12.50 5.05 22.55
N VAL A 117 -11.55 4.12 22.64
CA VAL A 117 -10.80 3.88 23.88
C VAL A 117 -9.93 5.08 24.24
N ASN A 118 -9.28 5.73 23.27
CA ASN A 118 -8.48 6.92 23.56
C ASN A 118 -9.34 8.15 23.82
N LEU A 119 -10.38 8.39 22.99
CA LEU A 119 -11.25 9.56 23.10
C LEU A 119 -12.10 9.53 24.37
N ILE A 120 -12.91 8.47 24.56
CA ILE A 120 -13.84 8.37 25.68
C ILE A 120 -13.14 7.75 26.90
N GLY A 121 -12.41 6.65 26.71
CA GLY A 121 -11.81 5.90 27.81
C GLY A 121 -10.63 6.62 28.49
N LYS A 122 -9.74 7.24 27.71
CA LYS A 122 -8.55 7.95 28.24
C LYS A 122 -8.69 9.48 28.25
N GLY A 123 -9.80 10.02 27.75
CA GLY A 123 -10.05 11.46 27.73
C GLY A 123 -9.16 12.25 26.76
N TYR A 124 -8.68 11.64 25.69
CA TYR A 124 -7.88 12.35 24.69
C TYR A 124 -8.77 13.40 24.00
N PRO A 125 -8.28 14.62 23.73
CA PRO A 125 -9.08 15.58 22.98
C PRO A 125 -9.33 15.07 21.56
N ALA A 126 -10.49 15.42 21.00
CA ALA A 126 -10.85 15.05 19.64
C ALA A 126 -9.75 15.45 18.64
N PRO A 127 -9.37 14.58 17.68
CA PRO A 127 -8.30 14.90 16.75
C PRO A 127 -8.59 16.15 15.96
N ARG A 128 -7.58 17.00 15.84
CA ARG A 128 -7.61 18.24 15.07
C ARG A 128 -6.29 18.40 14.32
N ASN A 129 -6.22 19.35 13.39
CA ASN A 129 -5.07 19.47 12.50
C ASN A 129 -3.71 19.56 13.21
N GLY A 130 -3.62 20.26 14.34
CA GLY A 130 -2.41 20.34 15.17
C GLY A 130 -2.25 19.26 16.23
N PHE A 131 -3.22 18.33 16.35
CA PHE A 131 -3.20 17.25 17.34
C PHE A 131 -3.77 15.96 16.74
N ARG A 132 -2.95 15.28 15.93
CA ARG A 132 -3.31 14.11 15.11
C ARG A 132 -2.84 12.79 15.72
N TRP A 133 -3.08 12.59 17.02
CA TRP A 133 -2.71 11.35 17.71
C TRP A 133 -3.30 10.09 17.06
N CYS A 134 -4.42 10.23 16.36
CA CYS A 134 -5.07 9.14 15.64
C CYS A 134 -4.22 8.61 14.47
N THR A 135 -3.41 9.43 13.78
CA THR A 135 -2.58 8.96 12.67
C THR A 135 -1.54 7.95 13.14
N GLU A 136 -0.81 8.29 14.20
CA GLU A 136 0.21 7.43 14.77
C GLU A 136 -0.40 6.09 15.23
N ARG A 137 -1.46 6.16 16.03
CA ARG A 137 -2.05 4.99 16.68
C ARG A 137 -2.87 4.12 15.75
N LEU A 138 -3.67 4.73 14.88
CA LEU A 138 -4.63 4.02 14.06
C LEU A 138 -4.06 3.61 12.70
N LYS A 139 -2.99 4.23 12.20
CA LYS A 139 -2.41 3.91 10.88
C LYS A 139 -0.95 3.48 10.93
N ILE A 140 -0.11 4.25 11.62
CA ILE A 140 1.35 3.99 11.62
C ILE A 140 1.69 2.76 12.44
N LYS A 141 1.20 2.66 13.69
CA LYS A 141 1.52 1.52 14.57
C LYS A 141 1.10 0.16 14.01
N PRO A 142 -0.13 -0.04 13.49
CA PRO A 142 -0.51 -1.34 12.93
C PRO A 142 0.36 -1.73 11.73
N SER A 143 0.66 -0.77 10.86
CA SER A 143 1.54 -0.97 9.71
C SER A 143 2.97 -1.33 10.16
N ASN A 144 3.52 -0.61 11.14
CA ASN A 144 4.85 -0.90 11.69
C ASN A 144 4.92 -2.28 12.35
N GLN A 145 3.88 -2.68 13.10
CA GLN A 145 3.79 -4.02 13.67
C GLN A 145 3.81 -5.09 12.59
N PHE A 146 3.04 -4.91 11.51
CA PHE A 146 3.05 -5.83 10.37
C PHE A 146 4.44 -5.90 9.72
N VAL A 147 5.04 -4.76 9.38
CA VAL A 147 6.39 -4.68 8.79
C VAL A 147 7.41 -5.39 9.67
N GLN A 148 7.41 -5.12 10.98
CA GLN A 148 8.33 -5.76 11.93
C GLN A 148 8.14 -7.27 12.00
N ASN A 149 6.91 -7.77 11.87
CA ASN A 149 6.65 -9.20 11.85
C ASN A 149 7.22 -9.86 10.58
N ILE A 150 7.07 -9.21 9.42
CA ILE A 150 7.68 -9.72 8.17
C ILE A 150 9.20 -9.66 8.25
N VAL A 151 9.79 -8.55 8.71
CA VAL A 151 11.24 -8.42 8.94
C VAL A 151 11.76 -9.54 9.84
N ARG A 152 11.08 -9.84 10.96
CA ARG A 152 11.47 -10.94 11.86
C ARG A 152 11.43 -12.32 11.19
N ALA A 153 10.50 -12.53 10.26
CA ALA A 153 10.32 -13.81 9.57
C ALA A 153 11.22 -13.96 8.33
N LYS A 154 11.56 -12.85 7.65
CA LYS A 154 12.20 -12.85 6.32
C LYS A 154 13.54 -12.11 6.28
N GLY A 155 13.97 -11.51 7.39
CA GLY A 155 15.20 -10.73 7.51
C GLY A 155 15.02 -9.27 7.09
N GLU A 156 14.53 -9.04 5.87
CA GLU A 156 14.42 -7.70 5.27
C GLU A 156 13.12 -7.56 4.47
N VAL A 157 12.69 -6.32 4.20
CA VAL A 157 11.52 -6.00 3.37
C VAL A 157 11.78 -4.72 2.59
N ILE A 158 11.16 -4.59 1.41
CA ILE A 158 11.11 -3.33 0.65
C ILE A 158 9.71 -2.74 0.80
N ILE A 159 9.63 -1.46 1.19
CA ILE A 159 8.35 -0.74 1.25
C ILE A 159 8.20 0.08 -0.03
N VAL A 160 7.15 -0.20 -0.80
CA VAL A 160 6.83 0.52 -2.02
C VAL A 160 5.87 1.66 -1.68
N LEU A 161 6.34 2.89 -1.92
CA LEU A 161 5.60 4.12 -1.62
C LEU A 161 5.48 5.00 -2.86
N VAL A 162 4.38 5.74 -2.97
CA VAL A 162 4.28 6.84 -3.93
C VAL A 162 4.81 8.09 -3.29
N GLN A 163 5.83 8.68 -3.90
CA GLN A 163 6.22 10.05 -3.64
C GLN A 163 5.64 10.95 -4.74
N GLN A 164 4.80 11.91 -4.36
CA GLN A 164 4.43 13.00 -5.24
C GLN A 164 5.65 13.90 -5.38
N GLY A 165 6.33 13.83 -6.52
CA GLY A 165 7.48 14.67 -6.82
C GLY A 165 7.07 16.14 -6.96
N GLY A 166 7.16 16.90 -5.87
CA GLY A 166 7.53 18.31 -5.97
C GLY A 166 9.03 18.36 -6.23
N ASN A 167 9.44 19.01 -7.31
CA ASN A 167 10.82 19.28 -7.75
C ASN A 167 11.96 18.80 -6.83
N ARG A 168 12.81 17.92 -7.41
CA ARG A 168 14.17 17.53 -6.97
C ARG A 168 14.69 18.29 -5.74
N ALA A 169 14.74 17.62 -4.60
CA ALA A 169 15.70 17.95 -3.57
C ALA A 169 16.97 17.15 -3.87
N THR A 170 18.03 17.90 -4.14
CA THR A 170 19.43 17.50 -4.22
C THR A 170 19.84 16.68 -2.98
N LEU A 171 20.79 15.77 -3.20
CA LEU A 171 21.47 14.92 -2.23
C LEU A 171 21.82 15.62 -0.91
#